data_AF-A0AA43ULK8-F1
#
_entry.id   AF-A0AA43ULK8-F1
#
_cell.length_a   1.000
_cell.length_b   1.000
_cell.length_c   1.000
_cell.angle_alpha   90.00
_cell.angle_beta   90.00
_cell.angle_gamma   90.00
#
_symmetry.space_group_name_H-M   'P 1'
#
loop_
_entity.id
_entity.type
_entity.pdbx_description
1 polymer ?
#
loop_
_entity_poly.entity_id
_entity_poly.type
_entity_poly.pdbx_seq_one_letter_code
_entity_poly.pdbx_strand_id
1 'polypeptide(L)'
;MPTASTTATEWVPPGRNCGACGSGTCDEFVQRLRAGEADVWSCPFHASVPRVTRPDVPERSYSGKDVLGESYDFVMRALPGEPTARKIVMPFRPDLVERMEIVPGDIVLGRPAGAGCPVQHVIRVLDADPVTGVITGHVVGPAYSRDREVKDVKMYHMLGFEGMAVPVSREPCFGVRHRFLPGFCMMDRAHTGLVNMVLNKPWGLHVRIEDIVIL
;
A
#
# COMPACT_ATOMS: atom_id res chain seq x y z
N MET A 1 -17.57 1.09 -35.04
CA MET A 1 -16.15 1.29 -35.35
C MET A 1 -15.67 2.54 -34.63
N PRO A 2 -14.77 2.44 -33.63
CA PRO A 2 -14.09 3.60 -33.09
C PRO A 2 -12.75 3.77 -33.81
N THR A 3 -12.73 4.70 -34.76
CA THR A 3 -11.54 5.31 -35.34
C THR A 3 -11.07 6.45 -34.44
N ALA A 4 -9.91 6.28 -33.81
CA ALA A 4 -8.95 7.33 -33.48
C ALA A 4 -7.67 6.65 -32.95
N SER A 5 -6.81 6.23 -33.89
CA SER A 5 -5.43 5.91 -33.59
C SER A 5 -4.78 7.20 -33.09
N THR A 6 -4.70 7.37 -31.77
CA THR A 6 -3.99 8.50 -31.16
C THR A 6 -2.52 8.14 -31.25
N THR A 7 -1.86 8.66 -32.29
CA THR A 7 -0.44 8.46 -32.52
C THR A 7 0.36 8.92 -31.30
N ALA A 8 1.38 8.14 -30.93
CA ALA A 8 2.30 8.34 -29.82
C ALA A 8 3.05 9.70 -29.76
N THR A 9 2.76 10.64 -30.67
CA THR A 9 3.59 11.80 -30.97
C THR A 9 3.44 12.98 -29.98
N GLU A 10 2.37 13.05 -29.19
CA GLU A 10 2.14 14.19 -28.26
C GLU A 10 2.25 13.83 -26.77
N TRP A 11 2.12 12.57 -26.37
CA TRP A 11 2.12 12.20 -24.95
C TRP A 11 3.53 11.97 -24.40
N VAL A 12 3.85 12.66 -23.30
CA VAL A 12 5.13 12.51 -22.58
C VAL A 12 4.90 11.62 -21.35
N PRO A 13 5.66 10.52 -21.19
CA PRO A 13 5.53 9.64 -20.03
C PRO A 13 5.98 10.34 -18.73
N PRO A 14 5.51 9.89 -17.55
CA PRO A 14 5.70 10.60 -16.28
C PRO A 14 7.13 10.55 -15.70
N GLY A 15 8.09 9.94 -16.41
CA GLY A 15 9.48 9.81 -15.93
C GLY A 15 9.69 8.92 -14.70
N ARG A 16 8.69 8.10 -14.33
CA ARG A 16 8.72 7.29 -13.10
C ARG A 16 9.51 5.98 -13.20
N ASN A 17 9.82 5.51 -14.42
CA ASN A 17 10.58 4.27 -14.68
C ASN A 17 10.08 3.05 -13.87
N CYS A 18 8.76 2.91 -13.72
CA CYS A 18 8.15 1.94 -12.81
C CYS A 18 8.04 0.49 -13.35
N GLY A 19 8.39 0.24 -14.60
CA GLY A 19 8.29 -1.10 -15.20
C GLY A 19 6.87 -1.60 -15.53
N ALA A 20 5.80 -0.94 -15.06
CA ALA A 20 4.43 -1.45 -15.16
C ALA A 20 3.90 -1.66 -16.60
N CYS A 21 4.50 -1.01 -17.60
CA CYS A 21 4.20 -1.18 -19.03
C CYS A 21 5.07 -2.25 -19.73
N GLY A 22 5.96 -2.91 -18.99
CA GLY A 22 6.91 -3.90 -19.50
C GLY A 22 8.22 -3.32 -20.03
N SER A 23 8.44 -2.01 -19.96
CA SER A 23 9.72 -1.35 -20.30
C SER A 23 10.49 -0.96 -19.06
N GLY A 24 11.83 -1.06 -19.09
CA GLY A 24 12.70 -0.72 -17.96
C GLY A 24 12.74 0.77 -17.65
N THR A 25 12.57 1.62 -18.66
CA THR A 25 12.46 3.08 -18.52
C THR A 25 11.30 3.67 -19.30
N CYS A 26 10.91 4.90 -18.94
CA CYS A 26 9.94 5.68 -19.69
C CYS A 26 10.43 5.99 -21.11
N ASP A 27 11.75 6.16 -21.31
CA ASP A 27 12.33 6.39 -22.63
C ASP A 27 12.28 5.14 -23.52
N GLU A 28 12.57 3.96 -22.95
CA GLU A 28 12.39 2.67 -23.64
C GLU A 28 10.91 2.43 -24.01
N PHE A 29 9.97 2.83 -23.15
CA PHE A 29 8.55 2.75 -23.47
C PHE A 29 8.19 3.62 -24.68
N VAL A 30 8.70 4.84 -24.75
CA VAL A 30 8.49 5.74 -25.90
C VAL A 30 9.07 5.15 -27.18
N GLN A 31 10.22 4.46 -27.12
CA GLN A 31 10.77 3.76 -28.28
C GLN A 31 9.82 2.66 -28.78
N ARG A 32 9.26 1.85 -27.88
CA ARG A 32 8.28 0.80 -28.23
C ARG A 32 6.98 1.35 -28.79
N LEU A 33 6.50 2.48 -28.26
CA LEU A 33 5.34 3.19 -28.82
C LEU A 33 5.60 3.64 -30.26
N ARG A 34 6.78 4.19 -30.54
CA ARG A 34 7.18 4.60 -31.90
C ARG A 34 7.32 3.41 -32.85
N ALA A 35 7.71 2.25 -32.35
CA ALA A 35 7.82 1.01 -33.12
C ALA A 35 6.47 0.30 -33.35
N GLY A 36 5.37 0.76 -32.71
CA GLY A 36 4.06 0.08 -32.77
C GLY A 36 3.98 -1.21 -31.94
N GLU A 37 4.95 -1.44 -31.05
CA GLU A 37 5.06 -2.65 -30.20
C GLU A 37 4.38 -2.49 -28.83
N ALA A 38 3.83 -1.30 -28.57
CA ALA A 38 3.12 -0.95 -27.36
C ALA A 38 2.01 0.04 -27.68
N ASP A 39 1.01 0.08 -26.80
CA ASP A 39 -0.05 1.07 -26.81
C ASP A 39 0.17 2.05 -25.65
N VAL A 40 -0.14 3.33 -25.85
CA VAL A 40 -0.02 4.37 -24.83
C VAL A 40 -0.85 4.06 -23.58
N TRP A 41 -1.99 3.36 -23.74
CA TRP A 41 -2.85 2.87 -22.67
C TRP A 41 -2.19 1.80 -21.79
N SER A 42 -1.07 1.20 -22.22
CA SER A 42 -0.26 0.29 -21.39
C SER A 42 0.42 1.01 -20.22
N CYS A 43 0.60 2.33 -20.27
CA CYS A 43 1.10 3.08 -19.13
C CYS A 43 -0.04 3.38 -18.15
N PRO A 44 0.06 2.99 -16.85
CA PRO A 44 -0.99 3.29 -15.88
C PRO A 44 -1.22 4.79 -15.67
N PHE A 45 -0.25 5.64 -16.05
CA PHE A 45 -0.31 7.09 -15.93
C PHE A 45 -0.74 7.81 -17.22
N HIS A 46 -1.02 7.09 -18.32
CA HIS A 46 -1.51 7.73 -19.55
C HIS A 46 -2.93 8.29 -19.37
N ALA A 47 -3.83 7.48 -18.82
CA ALA A 47 -5.19 7.92 -18.55
C ALA A 47 -5.20 8.88 -17.36
N SER A 48 -5.64 10.12 -17.57
CA SER A 48 -6.10 11.01 -16.51
C SER A 48 -7.40 10.45 -15.95
N VAL A 49 -7.28 9.45 -15.08
CA VAL A 49 -8.47 8.81 -14.52
C VAL A 49 -9.17 9.80 -13.58
N PRO A 50 -10.46 10.15 -13.82
CA PRO A 50 -11.16 11.10 -12.96
C PRO A 50 -11.14 10.61 -11.52
N ARG A 51 -10.58 11.40 -10.60
CA ARG A 51 -10.52 11.04 -9.18
C ARG A 51 -11.95 10.95 -8.63
N VAL A 52 -12.41 9.74 -8.35
CA VAL A 52 -13.66 9.53 -7.63
C VAL A 52 -13.44 9.87 -6.16
N THR A 53 -13.95 11.01 -5.70
CA THR A 53 -14.02 11.33 -4.27
C THR A 53 -15.10 10.44 -3.63
N ARG A 54 -14.73 9.70 -2.57
CA ARG A 54 -15.70 8.93 -1.77
C ARG A 54 -16.00 9.70 -0.47
N PRO A 55 -17.26 10.11 -0.23
CA PRO A 55 -17.63 10.94 0.92
C PRO A 55 -17.80 10.17 2.25
N ASP A 56 -17.78 8.83 2.27
CA ASP A 56 -18.37 8.05 3.37
C ASP A 56 -17.43 7.62 4.51
N VAL A 57 -16.25 8.25 4.66
CA VAL A 57 -15.38 8.01 5.82
C VAL A 57 -15.07 9.35 6.48
N PRO A 58 -15.34 9.54 7.79
CA PRO A 58 -15.02 10.77 8.49
C PRO A 58 -13.58 11.16 8.20
N GLU A 59 -13.40 12.34 7.62
CA GLU A 59 -12.10 12.79 7.17
C GLU A 59 -11.25 13.12 8.41
N ARG A 60 -10.34 12.21 8.78
CA ARG A 60 -9.33 12.53 9.77
C ARG A 60 -8.49 13.67 9.19
N SER A 61 -8.52 14.82 9.82
CA SER A 61 -7.69 15.96 9.41
C SER A 61 -6.22 15.61 9.67
N TYR A 62 -5.42 15.58 8.61
CA TYR A 62 -3.99 15.30 8.68
C TYR A 62 -3.22 16.61 8.62
N SER A 63 -2.47 16.93 9.67
CA SER A 63 -1.70 18.18 9.78
C SER A 63 -0.46 18.24 8.87
N GLY A 64 -0.09 17.10 8.26
CA GLY A 64 1.18 16.92 7.56
C GLY A 64 2.39 16.72 8.48
N LYS A 65 2.16 16.67 9.80
CA LYS A 65 3.16 16.35 10.83
C LYS A 65 2.64 15.22 11.71
N ASP A 66 3.54 14.36 12.15
CA ASP A 66 3.20 13.28 13.06
C ASP A 66 3.22 13.76 14.53
N VAL A 67 2.98 12.85 15.47
CA VAL A 67 2.91 13.16 16.92
C VAL A 67 4.18 13.79 17.50
N LEU A 68 5.36 13.64 16.88
CA LEU A 68 6.58 14.33 17.31
C LEU A 68 6.89 15.59 16.49
N GLY A 69 5.97 16.03 15.62
CA GLY A 69 6.12 17.22 14.80
C GLY A 69 6.88 17.02 13.50
N GLU A 70 7.21 15.77 13.16
CA GLU A 70 8.00 15.42 11.97
C GLU A 70 7.09 15.30 10.73
N SER A 71 7.50 15.89 9.61
CA SER A 71 6.68 15.90 8.38
C SER A 71 6.58 14.53 7.71
N TYR A 72 5.53 14.29 6.93
CA TYR A 72 5.43 13.10 6.08
C TYR A 72 5.01 13.45 4.65
N ASP A 73 5.34 12.55 3.73
CA ASP A 73 5.14 12.72 2.29
C ASP A 73 3.67 12.53 1.92
N PHE A 74 3.05 11.45 2.42
CA PHE A 74 1.67 11.08 2.13
C PHE A 74 1.03 10.28 3.26
N VAL A 75 -0.29 10.15 3.21
CA VAL A 75 -1.07 9.28 4.09
C VAL A 75 -1.45 8.00 3.34
N MET A 76 -1.24 6.84 3.94
CA MET A 76 -1.69 5.54 3.41
C MET A 76 -3.11 5.25 3.90
N ARG A 77 -4.08 5.34 2.99
CA ARG A 77 -5.51 5.04 3.22
C ARG A 77 -5.89 3.66 2.70
N ALA A 78 -7.09 3.23 3.08
CA ALA A 78 -7.69 2.00 2.57
C ALA A 78 -7.87 2.03 1.05
N LEU A 79 -7.80 0.85 0.43
CA LEU A 79 -8.31 0.67 -0.92
C LEU A 79 -9.84 0.82 -0.94
N PRO A 80 -10.44 1.11 -2.10
CA PRO A 80 -11.88 1.25 -2.19
C PRO A 80 -12.64 0.01 -1.70
N GLY A 81 -13.57 0.20 -0.75
CA GLY A 81 -14.37 -0.88 -0.18
C GLY A 81 -13.69 -1.64 0.96
N GLU A 82 -12.45 -1.28 1.32
CA GLU A 82 -11.73 -1.88 2.43
C GLU A 82 -11.81 -1.01 3.69
N PRO A 83 -11.79 -1.61 4.89
CA PRO A 83 -11.87 -0.85 6.15
C PRO A 83 -10.58 -0.09 6.46
N THR A 84 -9.43 -0.65 6.07
CA THR A 84 -8.10 -0.03 6.27
C THR A 84 -7.19 -0.32 5.09
N ALA A 85 -6.03 0.33 5.04
CA ALA A 85 -4.94 -0.16 4.22
C ALA A 85 -4.60 -1.60 4.63
N ARG A 86 -4.13 -2.40 3.68
CA ARG A 86 -3.67 -3.75 3.94
C ARG A 86 -2.30 -3.67 4.60
N LYS A 87 -2.08 -4.57 5.54
CA LYS A 87 -0.81 -4.76 6.22
C LYS A 87 -0.27 -6.13 5.88
N ILE A 88 1.01 -6.18 5.56
CA ILE A 88 1.74 -7.39 5.20
C ILE A 88 2.70 -7.66 6.35
N VAL A 89 2.53 -8.80 7.00
CA VAL A 89 3.27 -9.16 8.22
C VAL A 89 3.76 -10.60 8.13
N MET A 90 4.81 -10.91 8.88
CA MET A 90 5.29 -12.27 9.03
C MET A 90 5.55 -12.51 10.51
N PRO A 91 4.91 -13.51 11.15
CA PRO A 91 5.22 -13.89 12.52
C PRO A 91 6.72 -14.16 12.67
N PHE A 92 7.28 -13.91 13.85
CA PHE A 92 8.69 -14.28 14.14
C PHE A 92 8.95 -15.78 13.98
N ARG A 93 7.88 -16.58 14.09
CA ARG A 93 7.84 -17.99 13.80
C ARG A 93 6.91 -18.24 12.61
N PRO A 94 7.43 -18.27 11.37
CA PRO A 94 6.60 -18.48 10.18
C PRO A 94 5.75 -19.76 10.24
N ASP A 95 6.23 -20.81 10.90
CA ASP A 95 5.52 -22.08 11.11
C ASP A 95 4.20 -21.93 11.87
N LEU A 96 3.96 -20.81 12.56
CA LEU A 96 2.69 -20.53 13.22
C LEU A 96 1.53 -20.39 12.24
N VAL A 97 1.77 -19.96 11.00
CA VAL A 97 0.70 -19.87 9.99
C VAL A 97 0.13 -21.26 9.69
N GLU A 98 1.00 -22.24 9.46
CA GLU A 98 0.61 -23.64 9.26
C GLU A 98 0.05 -24.26 10.54
N ARG A 99 0.78 -24.15 11.67
CA ARG A 99 0.44 -24.84 12.92
C ARG A 99 -0.82 -24.33 13.61
N MET A 100 -1.19 -23.07 13.38
CA MET A 100 -2.44 -22.49 13.88
C MET A 100 -3.52 -22.49 12.81
N GLU A 101 -3.28 -23.08 11.64
CA GLU A 101 -4.21 -23.16 10.52
C GLU A 101 -4.77 -21.76 10.16
N ILE A 102 -3.90 -20.74 10.08
CA ILE A 102 -4.32 -19.36 9.83
C ILE A 102 -4.83 -19.25 8.39
N VAL A 103 -6.09 -18.85 8.24
CA VAL A 103 -6.79 -18.77 6.95
C VAL A 103 -7.53 -17.42 6.78
N PRO A 104 -7.93 -17.05 5.55
CA PRO A 104 -8.75 -15.86 5.33
C PRO A 104 -9.98 -15.80 6.23
N GLY A 105 -10.24 -14.64 6.84
CA GLY A 105 -11.33 -14.42 7.79
C GLY A 105 -10.91 -14.53 9.26
N ASP A 106 -9.82 -15.22 9.57
CA ASP A 106 -9.30 -15.33 10.93
C ASP A 106 -8.90 -13.97 11.52
N ILE A 107 -8.85 -13.92 12.85
CA ILE A 107 -8.34 -12.77 13.60
C ILE A 107 -6.99 -13.14 14.19
N VAL A 108 -5.95 -12.45 13.72
CA VAL A 108 -4.60 -12.57 14.23
C VAL A 108 -4.26 -11.41 15.16
N LEU A 109 -3.74 -11.73 16.33
CA LEU A 109 -3.21 -10.77 17.30
C LEU A 109 -1.69 -10.80 17.28
N GLY A 110 -1.07 -9.62 17.34
CA GLY A 110 0.37 -9.55 17.53
C GLY A 110 0.90 -8.12 17.62
N ARG A 111 2.14 -8.00 18.07
CA ARG A 111 2.86 -6.73 18.13
C ARG A 111 3.87 -6.62 16.99
N PRO A 112 4.01 -5.43 16.37
CA PRO A 112 5.03 -5.19 15.35
C PRO A 112 6.41 -5.04 16.00
N ALA A 113 7.10 -6.15 16.20
CA ALA A 113 8.43 -6.16 16.78
C ALA A 113 9.46 -5.59 15.80
N GLY A 114 10.49 -4.92 16.33
CA GLY A 114 11.54 -4.25 15.54
C GLY A 114 11.13 -2.92 14.92
N ALA A 115 9.82 -2.66 14.76
CA ALA A 115 9.30 -1.42 14.22
C ALA A 115 8.92 -0.40 15.31
N GLY A 116 9.30 -0.56 16.59
CA GLY A 116 9.12 0.48 17.62
C GLY A 116 7.67 0.82 18.05
N CYS A 117 6.64 0.16 17.49
CA CYS A 117 5.24 0.39 17.88
C CYS A 117 4.84 -0.56 19.04
N PRO A 118 4.54 -0.06 20.25
CA PRO A 118 4.17 -0.89 21.40
C PRO A 118 2.74 -1.45 21.33
N VAL A 119 1.96 -1.04 20.34
CA VAL A 119 0.53 -1.30 20.26
C VAL A 119 0.27 -2.69 19.69
N GLN A 120 -0.58 -3.45 20.37
CA GLN A 120 -1.10 -4.70 19.83
C GLN A 120 -2.04 -4.41 18.66
N HIS A 121 -1.79 -5.09 17.54
CA HIS A 121 -2.64 -5.00 16.37
C HIS A 121 -3.58 -6.20 16.30
N VAL A 122 -4.82 -5.91 15.91
CA VAL A 122 -5.83 -6.90 15.55
C VAL A 122 -5.94 -6.90 14.03
N ILE A 123 -5.58 -8.03 13.43
CA ILE A 123 -5.49 -8.17 11.98
C ILE A 123 -6.54 -9.18 11.54
N ARG A 124 -7.51 -8.75 10.73
CA ARG A 124 -8.40 -9.66 10.01
C ARG A 124 -7.67 -10.15 8.76
N VAL A 125 -7.46 -11.45 8.66
CA VAL A 125 -6.69 -12.09 7.58
C VAL A 125 -7.47 -12.01 6.27
N LEU A 126 -6.80 -11.58 5.20
CA LEU A 126 -7.27 -11.65 3.82
C LEU A 126 -6.63 -12.82 3.08
N ASP A 127 -5.36 -13.05 3.35
CA ASP A 127 -4.54 -14.09 2.75
C ASP A 127 -3.43 -14.49 3.75
N ALA A 128 -3.09 -15.77 3.74
CA ALA A 128 -2.05 -16.33 4.59
C ALA A 128 -1.34 -17.47 3.84
N ASP A 129 -0.02 -17.33 3.69
CA ASP A 129 0.82 -18.31 3.00
C ASP A 129 1.48 -19.24 4.04
N PRO A 130 1.13 -20.54 4.07
CA PRO A 130 1.69 -21.48 5.03
C PRO A 130 3.17 -21.79 4.78
N VAL A 131 3.70 -21.54 3.57
CA VAL A 131 5.10 -21.81 3.22
C VAL A 131 6.01 -20.68 3.70
N THR A 132 5.62 -19.43 3.43
CA THR A 132 6.43 -18.26 3.80
C THR A 132 6.08 -17.70 5.17
N GLY A 133 4.91 -18.04 5.70
CA GLY A 133 4.35 -17.44 6.91
C GLY A 133 3.86 -16.01 6.72
N VAL A 134 3.80 -15.50 5.48
CA VAL A 134 3.33 -14.14 5.20
C VAL A 134 1.83 -14.07 5.32
N ILE A 135 1.35 -13.08 6.07
CA ILE A 135 -0.05 -12.76 6.28
C ILE A 135 -0.33 -11.39 5.69
N THR A 136 -1.34 -11.28 4.83
CA THR A 136 -1.90 -10.01 4.39
C THR A 136 -3.26 -9.82 5.04
N GLY A 137 -3.51 -8.66 5.65
CA GLY A 137 -4.76 -8.42 6.36
C GLY A 137 -5.09 -6.95 6.63
N HIS A 138 -6.28 -6.71 7.19
CA HIS A 138 -6.74 -5.39 7.61
C HIS A 138 -6.56 -5.21 9.12
N VAL A 139 -6.04 -4.06 9.54
CA VAL A 139 -5.96 -3.73 10.97
C VAL A 139 -7.32 -3.22 11.43
N VAL A 140 -8.10 -4.04 12.12
CA VAL A 140 -9.52 -3.78 12.44
C VAL A 140 -9.76 -3.24 13.86
N GLY A 141 -8.70 -3.11 14.65
CA GLY A 141 -8.75 -2.55 16.01
C GLY A 141 -9.26 -3.52 17.09
N PRO A 142 -9.00 -3.22 18.38
CA PRO A 142 -9.24 -4.14 19.50
C PRO A 142 -10.72 -4.43 19.80
N ALA A 143 -11.64 -3.54 19.42
CA ALA A 143 -13.06 -3.80 19.59
C ALA A 143 -13.54 -4.96 18.70
N TYR A 144 -12.93 -5.14 17.52
CA TYR A 144 -13.32 -6.18 16.56
C TYR A 144 -13.01 -7.60 17.07
N SER A 145 -12.00 -7.78 17.93
CA SER A 145 -11.61 -9.09 18.47
C SER A 145 -12.38 -9.51 19.72
N ARG A 146 -13.22 -8.65 20.30
CA ARG A 146 -13.96 -8.99 21.52
C ARG A 146 -14.93 -10.13 21.23
N ASP A 147 -14.96 -11.11 22.14
CA ASP A 147 -15.86 -12.28 22.08
C ASP A 147 -15.72 -13.13 20.81
N ARG A 148 -14.56 -13.07 20.15
CA ARG A 148 -14.22 -13.87 18.97
C ARG A 148 -12.99 -14.70 19.23
N GLU A 149 -12.86 -15.78 18.47
CA GLU A 149 -11.63 -16.57 18.46
C GLU A 149 -10.48 -15.76 17.84
N VAL A 150 -9.33 -15.82 18.50
CA VAL A 150 -8.13 -15.07 18.12
C VAL A 150 -6.91 -15.98 18.12
N LYS A 151 -6.10 -15.84 17.07
CA LYS A 151 -4.81 -16.53 16.93
C LYS A 151 -3.69 -15.56 17.28
N ASP A 152 -3.11 -15.70 18.47
CA ASP A 152 -2.08 -14.80 18.97
C ASP A 152 -0.68 -15.25 18.56
N VAL A 153 -0.13 -14.60 17.54
CA VAL A 153 1.22 -14.86 17.02
C VAL A 153 2.31 -14.15 17.83
N LYS A 154 1.95 -13.46 18.92
CA LYS A 154 2.80 -12.70 19.85
C LYS A 154 3.51 -11.50 19.23
N MET A 155 4.40 -11.75 18.28
CA MET A 155 5.23 -10.76 17.62
C MET A 155 5.40 -11.09 16.14
N TYR A 156 5.43 -10.06 15.30
CA TYR A 156 5.65 -10.20 13.87
C TYR A 156 6.58 -9.10 13.35
N HIS A 157 7.23 -9.39 12.22
CA HIS A 157 7.89 -8.43 11.36
C HIS A 157 6.86 -7.71 10.49
N MET A 158 6.96 -6.38 10.44
CA MET A 158 6.13 -5.58 9.54
C MET A 158 6.84 -5.50 8.18
N LEU A 159 6.35 -6.25 7.20
CA LEU A 159 6.99 -6.33 5.89
C LEU A 159 6.57 -5.18 4.99
N GLY A 160 5.31 -4.77 5.05
CA GLY A 160 4.80 -3.73 4.16
C GLY A 160 3.36 -3.31 4.39
N PHE A 161 2.95 -2.36 3.57
CA PHE A 161 1.57 -1.91 3.43
C PHE A 161 1.18 -1.85 1.95
N GLU A 162 -0.10 -2.01 1.71
CA GLU A 162 -0.71 -1.77 0.42
C GLU A 162 -1.98 -0.95 0.62
N GLY A 163 -2.15 0.10 -0.18
CA GLY A 163 -3.28 1.00 -0.01
C GLY A 163 -3.34 2.11 -1.04
N MET A 164 -4.18 3.09 -0.75
CA MET A 164 -4.30 4.31 -1.54
C MET A 164 -3.47 5.41 -0.88
N ALA A 165 -2.52 6.00 -1.61
CA ALA A 165 -1.74 7.12 -1.11
C ALA A 165 -2.47 8.46 -1.36
N VAL A 166 -2.56 9.27 -0.31
CA VAL A 166 -3.00 10.67 -0.38
C VAL A 166 -1.78 11.56 -0.16
N PRO A 167 -1.23 12.17 -1.22
CA PRO A 167 -0.08 13.07 -1.12
C PRO A 167 -0.36 14.23 -0.15
N VAL A 168 0.65 14.59 0.64
CA VAL A 168 0.60 15.73 1.55
C VAL A 168 1.72 16.72 1.22
N SER A 169 2.97 16.30 1.36
CA SER A 169 4.12 17.10 0.94
C SER A 169 4.74 16.61 -0.37
N ARG A 170 4.65 15.29 -0.66
CA ARG A 170 5.22 14.69 -1.88
C ARG A 170 4.37 13.51 -2.37
N GLU A 171 4.28 13.33 -3.68
CA GLU A 171 3.70 12.10 -4.24
C GLU A 171 4.61 10.88 -4.03
N PRO A 172 4.05 9.68 -3.84
CA PRO A 172 4.82 8.44 -3.78
C PRO A 172 5.52 8.16 -5.12
N CYS A 173 6.79 7.77 -5.05
CA CYS A 173 7.61 7.45 -6.22
C CYS A 173 8.24 6.05 -6.10
N PHE A 174 8.18 5.27 -7.17
CA PHE A 174 8.80 3.95 -7.24
C PHE A 174 10.31 4.02 -6.97
N GLY A 175 10.83 3.11 -6.15
CA GLY A 175 12.25 3.04 -5.78
C GLY A 175 12.69 4.09 -4.75
N VAL A 176 11.78 4.93 -4.24
CA VAL A 176 12.10 5.97 -3.26
C VAL A 176 11.64 5.53 -1.87
N ARG A 177 12.51 5.73 -0.87
CA ARG A 177 12.11 5.63 0.54
C ARG A 177 11.37 6.90 0.95
N HIS A 178 10.11 6.74 1.34
CA HIS A 178 9.23 7.81 1.75
C HIS A 178 8.95 7.78 3.25
N ARG A 179 8.68 8.94 3.86
CA ARG A 179 8.01 9.03 5.16
C ARG A 179 6.51 9.07 4.92
N PHE A 180 5.75 8.16 5.51
CA PHE A 180 4.31 8.10 5.30
C PHE A 180 3.57 7.85 6.62
N LEU A 181 2.37 8.38 6.73
CA LEU A 181 1.50 8.12 7.88
C LEU A 181 0.49 7.02 7.52
N PRO A 182 0.45 5.87 8.23
CA PRO A 182 -0.66 4.95 8.07
C PRO A 182 -1.94 5.61 8.59
N GLY A 183 -2.95 5.78 7.74
CA GLY A 183 -4.15 6.55 8.06
C GLY A 183 -4.94 6.03 9.26
N PHE A 184 -4.82 4.72 9.54
CA PHE A 184 -5.43 4.01 10.66
C PHE A 184 -4.47 3.80 11.85
N CYS A 185 -3.32 4.48 11.88
CA CYS A 185 -2.39 4.41 13.02
C CYS A 185 -2.96 5.13 14.24
N MET A 186 -3.09 4.42 15.36
CA MET A 186 -3.54 4.98 16.64
C MET A 186 -2.49 5.87 17.31
N MET A 187 -1.20 5.64 17.06
CA MET A 187 -0.12 6.45 17.64
C MET A 187 0.12 7.77 16.90
N ASP A 188 -0.41 7.90 15.68
CA ASP A 188 -0.12 9.04 14.80
C ASP A 188 1.38 9.25 14.56
N ARG A 189 2.15 8.15 14.46
CA ARG A 189 3.59 8.17 14.17
C ARG A 189 3.84 7.75 12.74
N ALA A 190 4.57 8.56 11.98
CA ALA A 190 4.89 8.22 10.61
C ALA A 190 5.92 7.09 10.55
N HIS A 191 5.82 6.30 9.49
CA HIS A 191 6.71 5.21 9.17
C HIS A 191 7.58 5.65 7.98
N THR A 192 8.68 4.94 7.75
CA THR A 192 9.44 5.01 6.51
C THR A 192 9.37 3.66 5.79
N GLY A 193 9.44 3.68 4.46
CA GLY A 193 9.48 2.46 3.67
C GLY A 193 9.83 2.73 2.21
N LEU A 194 10.30 1.69 1.52
CA LEU A 194 10.63 1.73 0.11
C LEU A 194 9.38 1.46 -0.73
N VAL A 195 8.98 2.42 -1.56
CA VAL A 195 7.85 2.26 -2.47
C VAL A 195 8.26 1.35 -3.63
N ASN A 196 7.62 0.20 -3.76
CA ASN A 196 7.91 -0.79 -4.80
C ASN A 196 6.76 -0.94 -5.83
N MET A 197 5.66 -0.21 -5.66
CA MET A 197 4.59 -0.13 -6.65
C MET A 197 3.87 1.20 -6.54
N VAL A 198 3.63 1.85 -7.68
CA VAL A 198 2.72 3.00 -7.81
C VAL A 198 1.91 2.84 -9.09
N LEU A 199 0.60 2.69 -8.97
CA LEU A 199 -0.32 2.62 -10.10
C LEU A 199 -1.36 3.73 -9.99
N ASN A 200 -1.58 4.47 -11.07
CA ASN A 200 -2.66 5.43 -11.14
C ASN A 200 -3.97 4.70 -11.50
N LYS A 201 -5.01 4.88 -10.67
CA LYS A 201 -6.31 4.21 -10.77
C LYS A 201 -7.44 5.26 -10.70
N PRO A 202 -8.68 4.94 -11.13
CA PRO A 202 -9.82 5.89 -11.03
C PRO A 202 -10.07 6.47 -9.64
N TRP A 203 -9.70 5.74 -8.61
CA TRP A 203 -9.91 6.13 -7.23
C TRP A 203 -8.66 6.76 -6.58
N GLY A 204 -7.52 6.85 -7.27
CA GLY A 204 -6.31 7.46 -6.75
C GLY A 204 -5.03 6.66 -7.01
N LEU A 205 -3.97 6.99 -6.27
CA LEU A 205 -2.67 6.31 -6.37
C LEU A 205 -2.69 5.03 -5.54
N HIS A 206 -2.69 3.87 -6.20
CA HIS A 206 -2.48 2.56 -5.58
C HIS A 206 -0.99 2.37 -5.31
N VAL A 207 -0.62 2.22 -4.05
CA VAL A 207 0.77 2.09 -3.63
C VAL A 207 0.98 0.82 -2.83
N ARG A 208 2.13 0.18 -3.08
CA ARG A 208 2.72 -0.80 -2.17
C ARG A 208 4.08 -0.27 -1.70
N ILE A 209 4.32 -0.45 -0.41
CA ILE A 209 5.51 0.02 0.30
C ILE A 209 5.99 -1.08 1.23
N GLU A 210 7.27 -1.37 1.19
CA GLU A 210 7.91 -2.44 1.96
C GLU A 210 9.15 -1.92 2.71
N ASP A 211 9.82 -2.80 3.45
CA ASP A 211 11.01 -2.47 4.25
C ASP A 211 10.73 -1.35 5.26
N ILE A 212 9.74 -1.62 6.13
CA ILE A 212 9.12 -0.63 7.00
C ILE A 212 9.95 -0.39 8.27
N VAL A 213 10.23 0.87 8.55
CA VAL A 213 10.92 1.31 9.77
C VAL A 213 10.14 2.46 10.41
N ILE A 214 9.86 2.40 11.71
CA ILE A 214 9.37 3.56 12.47
C ILE A 214 10.58 4.20 13.15
N LEU A 215 10.81 5.47 12.84
CA LEU A 215 11.81 6.31 13.50
C LEU A 215 11.13 7.19 14.54
#